data_AF-R9JF71-F1
#
_entry.id   AF-R9JF71-F1
#
_cell.length_a   1.000
_cell.length_b   1.000
_cell.length_c   1.000
_cell.angle_alpha   90.00
_cell.angle_beta   90.00
_cell.angle_gamma   90.00
#
_symmetry.space_group_name_H-M   'P 1'
#
loop_
_entity.id
_entity.type
_entity.pdbx_description
1 polymer ?
#
loop_
_entity_poly.entity_id
_entity_poly.type
_entity_poly.pdbx_seq_one_letter_code
_entity_poly.pdbx_strand_id
1 'polypeptide(L)' 'MEVIRCPNLKCRRCILDDEGTETERTVLEIKCQHCGKLVRLHFGPDGIEAGIYERKKRGI' A
#
# COMPACT_ATOMS: atom_id res chain seq x y z
N MET A 1 13.02 3.49 -9.87
CA MET A 1 11.79 4.11 -9.36
C MET A 1 10.70 3.06 -9.48
N GLU A 2 10.45 2.33 -8.41
CA GLU A 2 9.33 1.39 -8.36
C GLU A 2 8.07 2.18 -8.01
N VAL A 3 7.10 2.17 -8.93
CA VAL A 3 5.83 2.85 -8.74
C VAL A 3 4.85 1.85 -8.16
N ILE A 4 4.51 2.02 -6.89
CA ILE A 4 3.55 1.16 -6.22
C ILE A 4 2.16 1.63 -6.62
N ARG A 5 1.40 0.72 -7.25
CA ARG A 5 0.03 0.95 -7.67
C ARG A 5 -0.95 0.44 -6.62
N CYS A 6 -2.11 1.07 -6.56
CA CYS A 6 -3.19 0.63 -5.69
C CYS A 6 -3.59 -0.82 -6.06
N PRO A 7 -3.55 -1.78 -5.12
CA PRO A 7 -3.96 -3.17 -5.39
C PRO A 7 -5.46 -3.30 -5.67
N ASN A 8 -6.24 -2.24 -5.47
CA ASN A 8 -7.63 -2.20 -5.94
C ASN A 8 -7.68 -2.23 -7.47
N LEU A 9 -8.13 -3.36 -8.04
CA LEU A 9 -8.26 -3.59 -9.48
C LEU A 9 -9.09 -2.54 -10.21
N LYS A 10 -10.02 -1.87 -9.52
CA LYS A 10 -10.84 -0.78 -10.07
C LYS A 10 -10.10 0.57 -10.09
N CYS A 11 -9.13 0.75 -9.19
CA CYS A 11 -8.40 2.01 -9.06
C CYS A 11 -7.09 1.97 -9.84
N ARG A 12 -6.19 1.01 -9.52
CA ARG A 12 -4.83 0.83 -10.06
C ARG A 12 -3.97 2.08 -10.21
N ARG A 13 -4.38 3.22 -9.64
CA ARG A 13 -3.61 4.46 -9.66
C ARG A 13 -2.40 4.32 -8.75
N CYS A 14 -1.35 5.04 -9.10
CA CYS A 14 -0.14 5.14 -8.29
C CYS A 14 -0.51 5.66 -6.90
N ILE A 15 -0.03 4.98 -5.88
CA ILE A 15 -0.23 5.35 -4.46
C ILE A 15 1.06 5.83 -3.82
N LEU A 16 2.21 5.33 -4.30
CA LEU A 16 3.52 5.74 -3.85
C LEU A 16 4.49 5.66 -5.02
N ASP A 17 5.27 6.72 -5.21
CA ASP A 17 6.49 6.69 -6.02
C ASP A 17 7.63 6.47 -5.03
N ASP A 18 8.22 5.27 -5.02
CA ASP A 18 9.37 5.01 -4.18
C ASP A 18 10.62 5.59 -4.85
N GLU A 19 10.90 6.85 -4.52
CA GLU A 19 12.19 7.50 -4.77
C GLU A 19 13.08 7.26 -3.55
N GLY A 20 13.53 6.01 -3.37
CA GLY A 20 14.56 5.68 -2.39
C GLY A 20 14.09 5.80 -0.95
N THR A 21 12.93 5.22 -0.61
CA THR A 21 12.63 5.04 0.81
C THR A 21 13.55 3.95 1.35
N GLU A 22 14.66 4.36 1.96
CA GLU A 22 15.46 3.55 2.88
C GLU A 22 14.59 3.23 4.12
N THR A 23 13.56 2.42 3.93
CA THR A 23 12.66 2.06 5.00
C THR A 23 13.26 0.90 5.78
N GLU A 24 13.86 1.22 6.93
CA GLU A 24 14.10 0.26 8.03
C GLU A 24 12.79 -0.40 8.54
N ARG A 25 11.63 -0.03 7.97
CA ARG A 25 10.32 -0.56 8.30
C ARG A 25 9.88 -1.57 7.25
N THR A 26 9.71 -2.82 7.69
CA THR A 26 9.19 -3.94 6.89
C THR A 26 7.75 -3.71 6.42
N VAL A 27 6.99 -2.77 7.01
CA VAL A 27 5.57 -2.54 6.71
C VAL A 27 5.22 -1.05 6.66
N LEU A 28 4.57 -0.62 5.59
CA LEU A 28 4.03 0.74 5.40
C LEU A 28 2.52 0.69 5.15
N GLU A 29 1.75 1.48 5.91
CA GLU A 29 0.31 1.64 5.69
C GLU A 29 0.05 2.99 5.00
N ILE A 30 -0.49 2.94 3.78
CA ILE A 30 -0.79 4.11 2.97
C ILE A 30 -2.26 4.12 2.58
N LYS A 31 -2.91 5.29 2.72
CA LYS A 31 -4.28 5.46 2.23
C LYS A 31 -4.24 5.91 0.78
N CYS A 32 -4.87 5.17 -0.12
CA CYS A 32 -5.02 5.59 -1.50
C CYS A 32 -5.90 6.86 -1.56
N GLN A 33 -5.34 7.97 -2.04
CA GLN A 33 -6.07 9.24 -2.16
C GLN A 33 -7.21 9.18 -3.18
N HIS A 34 -7.21 8.20 -4.09
CA HIS A 34 -8.21 8.08 -5.14
C HIS A 34 -9.42 7.24 -4.75
N CYS A 35 -9.21 6.04 -4.19
CA CYS A 35 -10.31 5.15 -3.79
C CYS A 35 -10.57 5.14 -2.28
N GLY A 36 -9.75 5.84 -1.49
CA GLY A 36 -9.89 5.94 -0.04
C GLY A 36 -9.55 4.66 0.73
N LYS A 37 -9.21 3.56 0.05
CA LYS A 37 -8.82 2.29 0.66
C LYS A 37 -7.46 2.42 1.34
N LEU A 38 -7.32 1.77 2.50
CA LEU A 38 -6.02 1.60 3.14
C LEU A 38 -5.31 0.44 2.45
N VAL A 39 -4.06 0.69 2.08
CA VAL A 39 -3.17 -0.26 1.44
C VAL A 39 -2.01 -0.50 2.38
N ARG A 40 -1.66 -1.76 2.58
CA ARG A 40 -0.53 -2.16 3.38
C ARG A 40 0.53 -2.72 2.45
N LEU A 41 1.72 -2.16 2.53
CA LEU A 41 2.88 -2.52 1.75
C LEU A 41 3.84 -3.25 2.68
N HIS A 42 4.25 -4.44 2.28
CA HIS A 42 5.23 -5.26 2.97
C HIS A 42 6.50 -5.27 2.13
N PHE A 43 7.60 -4.79 2.70
CA PHE A 43 8.91 -4.78 2.06
C PHE A 43 9.68 -6.00 2.57
N GLY A 44 9.82 -7.01 1.70
CA GLY A 44 10.57 -8.23 1.98
C GLY A 44 11.80 -8.37 1.08
N PRO A 45 12.67 -9.36 1.35
CA PRO A 45 13.82 -9.65 0.49
C PRO A 45 13.41 -10.08 -0.94
N ASP A 46 12.20 -10.64 -1.10
CA ASP A 46 11.62 -11.04 -2.39
C ASP A 46 10.91 -9.90 -3.13
N GLY A 47 10.84 -8.70 -2.55
CA GLY A 47 10.21 -7.51 -3.14
C GLY A 47 9.08 -6.92 -2.30
N ILE A 48 8.23 -6.12 -2.95
CA ILE A 48 7.15 -5.37 -2.31
C ILE A 48 5.81 -6.09 -2.52
N GLU A 49 5.16 -6.49 -1.43
CA GLU A 49 3.80 -7.04 -1.46
C GLU A 49 2.78 -5.97 -1.03
N ALA A 50 1.78 -5.71 -1.87
CA ALA A 50 0.74 -4.71 -1.63
C ALA A 50 -0.64 -5.36 -1.44
N GLY A 51 -1.24 -5.18 -0.26
CA GLY A 51 -2.58 -5.68 0.07
C GLY A 51 -3.56 -4.58 0.47
N ILE A 52 -4.85 -4.76 0.20
CA ILE A 52 -5.90 -3.88 0.73
C ILE A 52 -6.17 -4.28 2.18
N TYR A 53 -6.00 -3.33 3.11
CA TYR A 53 -6.35 -3.53 4.50
C TYR A 53 -7.72 -2.91 4.79
N GLU A 54 -8.70 -3.77 5.09
CA GLU A 54 -10.01 -3.33 5.58
C GLU A 54 -10.04 -3.54 7.08
N ARG A 55 -9.97 -2.44 7.86
CA ARG A 55 -10.33 -2.51 9.28
C ARG A 55 -11.78 -2.98 9.34
N LYS A 56 -12.01 -4.23 9.72
CA LYS A 56 -13.35 -4.70 10.09
C LYS A 56 -13.87 -3.72 11.13
N LYS A 57 -14.90 -2.94 10.78
CA LYS A 57 -15.65 -2.17 11.77
C LYS A 57 -16.15 -3.19 12.79
N ARG A 58 -15.62 -3.13 14.02
CA ARG A 58 -16.28 -3.77 15.16
C ARG A 58 -17.65 -3.12 15.21
N GLY A 59 -18.68 -3.85 14.77
CA GLY A 59 -20.07 -3.46 14.98
C GLY A 59 -20.26 -3.35 16.48
N ILE A 60 -20.65 -2.15 16.91
CA ILE A 60 -21.19 -1.90 18.24
C ILE A 60 -22.69 -2.17 18.13
#